data_AF-A0A959LPK9-F1
#
_entry.id   AF-A0A959LPK9-F1
#
_cell.length_a   1.000
_cell.length_b   1.000
_cell.length_c   1.000
_cell.angle_alpha   90.00
_cell.angle_beta   90.00
_cell.angle_gamma   90.00
#
_symmetry.space_group_name_H-M   'P 1'
#
loop_
_entity.id
_entity.type
_entity.pdbx_description
1 polymer ?
#
loop_
_entity_poly.entity_id
_entity_poly.type
_entity_poly.pdbx_seq_one_letter_code
_entity_poly.pdbx_strand_id
1 'polypeptide(L)'
;MKKILKGIFRFLPVQLFLLHFRKYQLFLVFWILLVLVITGHFASVFGASSLFLSPEYLGKTNFRSMFLLGGAMAVFVMAWHITTFIINHTRIPYIGAIRFAFIKYCLNNSLLPLIYLIFYTITSIRFQLVHEKVAIYQLVRLQLGFYLGFSFVIIISFAYFFRVGRDLLKVVVGRITNPARIRKLVPYDSLDYEIDLIKADTYLTGRLGIHKFSELDHYHPRLLNTVLRKHSRNATTATIFAILLLLLLGLFSEHPQLRVPAAASFLLLFA
;
A
#
# COMPACT_ATOMS: atom_id res chain seq x y z
N MET A 1 8.28 12.68 30.18
CA MET A 1 9.02 12.23 28.99
C MET A 1 8.90 10.72 28.72
N LYS A 2 9.23 9.82 29.67
CA LYS A 2 9.15 8.35 29.47
C LYS A 2 7.78 7.80 29.01
N LYS A 3 6.66 8.35 29.52
CA LYS A 3 5.29 7.94 29.11
C LYS A 3 4.95 8.33 27.66
N ILE A 4 5.38 9.51 27.21
CA ILE A 4 5.14 10.00 25.84
C ILE A 4 5.95 9.16 24.85
N LEU A 5 7.23 8.90 25.14
CA LEU A 5 8.10 8.09 24.30
C LEU A 5 7.57 6.65 24.15
N LYS A 6 7.07 6.07 25.24
CA LYS A 6 6.42 4.75 25.22
C LYS A 6 5.13 4.76 24.40
N GLY A 7 4.35 5.85 24.44
CA GLY A 7 3.15 6.02 23.63
C GLY A 7 3.44 6.13 22.13
N ILE A 8 4.49 6.88 21.74
CA ILE A 8 4.93 6.97 20.34
C ILE A 8 5.45 5.61 19.86
N PHE A 9 6.27 4.93 20.66
CA PHE A 9 6.78 3.62 20.28
C PHE A 9 5.65 2.60 20.13
N ARG A 10 4.65 2.60 21.01
CA ARG A 10 3.50 1.69 20.94
C ARG A 10 2.40 2.14 19.99
N PHE A 11 2.62 3.19 19.21
CA PHE A 11 1.71 3.61 18.15
C PHE A 11 1.85 2.66 16.97
N LEU A 12 0.73 2.13 16.48
CA LEU A 12 0.69 1.12 15.44
C LEU A 12 1.47 1.52 14.17
N PRO A 13 1.41 2.75 13.63
CA PRO A 13 2.20 3.14 12.47
C PRO A 13 3.71 3.03 12.69
N VAL A 14 4.18 3.39 13.88
CA VAL A 14 5.60 3.29 14.25
C VAL A 14 6.01 1.83 14.38
N GLN A 15 5.19 1.01 15.06
CA GLN A 15 5.41 -0.43 15.17
C GLN A 15 5.46 -1.12 13.81
N LEU A 16 4.51 -0.79 12.92
CA LEU A 16 4.48 -1.29 11.55
C LEU A 16 5.73 -0.88 10.79
N PHE A 17 6.09 0.41 10.82
CA PHE A 17 7.29 0.89 10.15
C PHE A 17 8.54 0.13 10.61
N LEU A 18 8.78 0.02 11.92
CA LEU A 18 9.90 -0.72 12.48
C LEU A 18 9.87 -2.21 12.13
N LEU A 19 8.68 -2.81 12.03
CA LEU A 19 8.53 -4.21 11.65
C LEU A 19 9.08 -4.50 10.25
N HIS A 20 8.93 -3.57 9.30
CA HIS A 20 9.46 -3.76 7.93
C HIS A 20 10.98 -3.90 7.92
N PHE A 21 11.69 -3.09 8.72
CA PHE A 21 13.15 -3.17 8.86
C PHE A 21 13.61 -4.43 9.58
N ARG A 22 12.80 -4.93 10.52
CA ARG A 22 13.15 -6.09 11.34
C ARG A 22 12.89 -7.43 10.66
N LYS A 23 11.80 -7.57 9.89
CA LYS A 23 11.36 -8.88 9.34
C LYS A 23 11.19 -8.92 7.82
N TYR A 24 11.07 -7.78 7.14
CA TYR A 24 10.66 -7.72 5.73
C TYR A 24 11.60 -6.86 4.87
N GLN A 25 12.90 -7.05 5.08
CA GLN A 25 13.98 -6.28 4.43
C GLN A 25 13.93 -6.37 2.91
N LEU A 26 13.55 -7.53 2.36
CA LEU A 26 13.46 -7.72 0.90
C LEU A 26 12.46 -6.74 0.26
N PHE A 27 11.33 -6.46 0.92
CA PHE A 27 10.35 -5.51 0.38
C PHE A 27 10.84 -4.05 0.47
N LEU A 28 11.77 -3.74 1.37
CA LEU A 28 12.39 -2.41 1.45
C LEU A 28 13.33 -2.15 0.27
N VAL A 29 13.86 -3.20 -0.37
CA VAL A 29 14.74 -3.06 -1.55
C VAL A 29 14.03 -2.29 -2.65
N PHE A 30 12.74 -2.52 -2.89
CA PHE A 30 11.98 -1.79 -3.92
C PHE A 30 11.88 -0.29 -3.60
N TRP A 31 11.70 0.07 -2.34
CA TRP A 31 11.69 1.48 -1.92
C TRP A 31 13.06 2.13 -2.05
N ILE A 32 14.11 1.41 -1.64
CA ILE A 32 15.50 1.88 -1.77
C ILE A 32 15.85 2.08 -3.24
N LEU A 33 15.46 1.14 -4.11
CA LEU A 33 15.67 1.22 -5.54
C LEU A 33 15.02 2.48 -6.13
N LEU A 34 13.76 2.76 -5.77
CA LEU A 34 13.08 3.99 -6.21
C LEU A 34 13.83 5.26 -5.76
N VAL A 35 14.32 5.29 -4.51
CA VAL A 35 15.14 6.40 -4.00
C VAL A 35 16.45 6.55 -4.78
N LEU A 36 17.13 5.45 -5.08
CA LEU A 36 18.38 5.47 -5.85
C LEU A 36 18.15 5.94 -7.30
N VAL A 37 17.02 5.56 -7.92
CA VAL A 37 16.65 6.01 -9.27
C VAL A 37 16.44 7.53 -9.29
N ILE A 38 15.61 8.07 -8.39
CA ILE A 38 15.29 9.51 -8.40
C ILE A 38 16.45 10.40 -7.96
N THR A 39 17.38 9.86 -7.16
CA THR A 39 18.63 10.57 -6.80
C THR A 39 19.70 10.50 -7.87
N GLY A 40 19.52 9.66 -8.91
CA GLY A 40 20.52 9.48 -9.96
C GLY A 40 21.69 8.58 -9.57
N HIS A 41 21.57 7.82 -8.47
CA HIS A 41 22.57 6.84 -8.05
C HIS A 41 22.34 5.45 -8.67
N PHE A 42 21.26 5.26 -9.41
CA PHE A 42 20.96 4.02 -10.14
C PHE A 42 20.55 4.32 -11.58
N ALA A 43 21.11 3.57 -12.53
CA ALA A 43 20.81 3.66 -13.97
C ALA A 43 20.86 5.10 -14.55
N SER A 44 21.75 5.95 -14.03
CA SER A 44 21.89 7.35 -14.45
C SER A 44 22.35 7.49 -15.91
N VAL A 45 23.19 6.58 -16.39
CA VAL A 45 23.62 6.50 -17.80
C VAL A 45 22.43 6.33 -18.76
N PHE A 46 21.37 5.66 -18.30
CA PHE A 46 20.14 5.45 -19.08
C PHE A 46 19.09 6.55 -18.85
N GLY A 47 19.41 7.61 -18.10
CA GLY A 47 18.47 8.67 -17.77
C GLY A 47 17.31 8.21 -16.87
N ALA A 48 17.49 7.17 -16.05
CA ALA A 48 16.39 6.64 -15.24
C ALA A 48 15.75 7.69 -14.32
N SER A 49 16.53 8.64 -13.81
CA SER A 49 16.02 9.76 -13.01
C SER A 49 15.09 10.68 -13.81
N SER A 50 15.41 10.99 -15.07
CA SER A 50 14.55 11.86 -15.90
C SER A 50 13.22 11.18 -16.21
N LEU A 51 13.20 9.86 -16.41
CA LEU A 51 11.96 9.09 -16.62
C LEU A 51 10.95 9.26 -15.48
N PHE A 52 11.43 9.39 -14.23
CA PHE A 52 10.59 9.57 -13.04
C PHE A 52 10.28 11.03 -12.73
N LEU A 53 11.23 11.94 -12.97
CA LEU A 53 11.10 13.36 -12.59
C LEU A 53 10.43 14.21 -13.68
N SER A 54 10.55 13.77 -14.94
CA SER A 54 9.94 14.33 -16.14
C SER A 54 9.48 13.21 -17.08
N PRO A 55 8.40 12.50 -16.72
CA PRO A 55 7.90 11.39 -17.53
C PRO A 55 7.42 11.89 -18.89
N GLU A 56 7.81 11.22 -19.97
CA GLU A 56 7.29 11.51 -21.30
C GLU A 56 6.08 10.63 -21.63
N TYR A 57 5.03 11.23 -22.16
CA TYR A 57 3.91 10.53 -22.78
C TYR A 57 3.64 11.12 -24.16
N LEU A 58 3.67 10.28 -25.19
CA LEU A 58 3.58 10.70 -26.60
C LEU A 58 4.62 11.78 -26.96
N GLY A 59 5.85 11.64 -26.44
CA GLY A 59 6.97 12.55 -26.68
C GLY A 59 6.84 13.92 -25.99
N LYS A 60 5.94 14.06 -25.01
CA LYS A 60 5.75 15.32 -24.26
C LYS A 60 5.64 15.07 -22.76
N THR A 61 6.36 15.87 -21.98
CA THR A 61 6.14 15.99 -20.53
C THR A 61 5.00 16.97 -20.28
N ASN A 62 3.85 16.44 -19.89
CA ASN A 62 2.64 17.24 -19.64
C ASN A 62 1.82 16.68 -18.47
N PHE A 63 0.71 17.35 -18.15
CA PHE A 63 -0.21 16.91 -17.10
C PHE A 63 -0.60 15.42 -17.20
N ARG A 64 -0.86 14.91 -18.41
CA ARG A 64 -1.27 13.51 -18.62
C ARG A 64 -0.14 12.53 -18.31
N SER A 65 1.09 12.86 -18.71
CA SER A 65 2.26 12.03 -18.38
C SER A 65 2.46 11.90 -16.87
N MET A 66 2.37 13.02 -16.14
CA MET A 66 2.44 13.04 -14.69
C MET A 66 1.25 12.34 -14.04
N PHE A 67 0.04 12.48 -14.59
CA PHE A 67 -1.14 11.77 -14.13
C PHE A 67 -1.00 10.25 -14.22
N LEU A 68 -0.49 9.75 -15.35
CA LEU A 68 -0.23 8.31 -15.51
C LEU A 68 0.86 7.82 -14.56
N LEU A 69 1.93 8.60 -14.38
CA LEU A 69 2.98 8.28 -13.40
C LEU A 69 2.44 8.25 -11.96
N GLY A 70 1.65 9.24 -11.58
CA GLY A 70 1.00 9.29 -10.26
C GLY A 70 0.04 8.12 -10.04
N GLY A 71 -0.72 7.74 -11.08
CA GLY A 71 -1.56 6.56 -11.05
C GLY A 71 -0.76 5.27 -10.86
N ALA A 72 0.34 5.09 -11.58
CA ALA A 72 1.24 3.93 -11.41
C ALA A 72 1.88 3.90 -10.02
N MET A 73 2.27 5.06 -9.49
CA MET A 73 2.76 5.17 -8.12
C MET A 73 1.69 4.75 -7.10
N ALA A 74 0.42 5.13 -7.32
CA ALA A 74 -0.68 4.66 -6.48
C ALA A 74 -0.89 3.14 -6.56
N VAL A 75 -0.75 2.53 -7.74
CA VAL A 75 -0.79 1.06 -7.89
C VAL A 75 0.32 0.42 -7.06
N PHE A 76 1.57 0.91 -7.18
CA PHE A 76 2.70 0.43 -6.39
C PHE A 76 2.45 0.55 -4.87
N VAL A 77 1.97 1.71 -4.40
CA VAL A 77 1.61 1.93 -2.99
C VAL A 77 0.50 0.99 -2.53
N MET A 78 -0.52 0.75 -3.37
CA MET A 78 -1.58 -0.19 -3.05
C MET A 78 -1.09 -1.63 -2.99
N ALA A 79 -0.20 -2.04 -3.89
CA ALA A 79 0.38 -3.37 -3.87
C ALA A 79 1.26 -3.60 -2.63
N TRP A 80 2.04 -2.59 -2.24
CA TRP A 80 2.72 -2.56 -0.94
C TRP A 80 1.74 -2.78 0.21
N HIS A 81 0.65 -2.02 0.27
CA HIS A 81 -0.35 -2.15 1.34
C HIS A 81 -1.03 -3.52 1.36
N ILE A 82 -1.37 -4.07 0.19
CA ILE A 82 -2.00 -5.39 0.08
C ILE A 82 -1.03 -6.47 0.55
N THR A 83 0.20 -6.49 0.02
CA THR A 83 1.18 -7.52 0.33
C THR A 83 1.56 -7.52 1.81
N THR A 84 1.84 -6.33 2.37
CA THR A 84 2.16 -6.19 3.79
C THR A 84 0.96 -6.53 4.69
N PHE A 85 -0.28 -6.27 4.24
CA PHE A 85 -1.49 -6.72 4.93
C PHE A 85 -1.57 -8.25 4.93
N ILE A 86 -1.41 -8.91 3.78
CA ILE A 86 -1.41 -10.39 3.69
C ILE A 86 -0.36 -11.01 4.60
N ILE A 87 0.81 -10.40 4.73
CA ILE A 87 1.88 -10.99 5.53
C ILE A 87 1.65 -10.73 7.03
N ASN A 88 1.19 -9.54 7.39
CA ASN A 88 1.09 -9.12 8.79
C ASN A 88 -0.28 -9.30 9.44
N HIS A 89 -1.30 -9.70 8.69
CA HIS A 89 -2.67 -9.84 9.21
C HIS A 89 -2.74 -10.78 10.44
N THR A 90 -1.93 -11.85 10.48
CA THR A 90 -1.85 -12.77 11.63
C THR A 90 -1.20 -12.16 12.88
N ARG A 91 -0.32 -11.18 12.71
CA ARG A 91 0.40 -10.50 13.79
C ARG A 91 -0.38 -9.32 14.38
N ILE A 92 -1.44 -8.87 13.71
CA ILE A 92 -2.23 -7.69 14.09
C ILE A 92 -3.72 -8.04 14.18
N PRO A 93 -4.05 -8.94 15.11
CA PRO A 93 -5.40 -9.44 15.21
C PRO A 93 -6.44 -8.38 15.55
N TYR A 94 -6.03 -7.38 16.33
CA TYR A 94 -6.86 -6.26 16.75
C TYR A 94 -7.47 -5.50 15.57
N ILE A 95 -6.80 -5.43 14.42
CA ILE A 95 -7.32 -4.74 13.22
C ILE A 95 -8.27 -5.66 12.44
N GLY A 96 -8.00 -6.96 12.38
CA GLY A 96 -8.82 -7.93 11.65
C GLY A 96 -10.26 -8.03 12.19
N ALA A 97 -10.46 -7.79 13.50
CA ALA A 97 -11.77 -7.78 14.13
C ALA A 97 -12.58 -6.49 13.89
N ILE A 98 -11.97 -5.46 13.30
CA ILE A 98 -12.58 -4.13 13.15
C ILE A 98 -13.17 -3.97 11.74
N ARG A 99 -14.36 -3.35 11.66
CA ARG A 99 -14.97 -2.97 10.37
C ARG A 99 -14.00 -2.10 9.55
N PHE A 100 -13.84 -2.43 8.27
CA PHE A 100 -12.88 -1.79 7.36
C PHE A 100 -11.41 -1.97 7.78
N ALA A 101 -11.07 -3.16 8.29
CA ALA A 101 -9.72 -3.58 8.69
C ALA A 101 -8.63 -3.15 7.68
N PHE A 102 -8.83 -3.41 6.39
CA PHE A 102 -7.87 -3.07 5.34
C PHE A 102 -7.57 -1.57 5.26
N ILE A 103 -8.59 -0.70 5.28
CA ILE A 103 -8.40 0.75 5.16
C ILE A 103 -7.68 1.30 6.40
N LYS A 104 -8.06 0.82 7.58
CA LYS A 104 -7.37 1.15 8.83
C LYS A 104 -5.93 0.67 8.79
N TYR A 105 -5.67 -0.51 8.25
CA TYR A 105 -4.32 -0.99 8.03
C TYR A 105 -3.53 -0.09 7.08
N CYS A 106 -4.08 0.25 5.90
CA CYS A 106 -3.41 1.13 4.93
C CYS A 106 -3.00 2.44 5.59
N LEU A 107 -3.92 3.13 6.25
CA LEU A 107 -3.65 4.40 6.95
C LEU A 107 -2.51 4.28 7.97
N ASN A 108 -2.48 3.18 8.73
CA ASN A 108 -1.42 2.96 9.69
C ASN A 108 -0.11 2.49 9.04
N ASN A 109 -0.16 1.90 7.85
CA ASN A 109 1.01 1.47 7.09
C ASN A 109 1.49 2.52 6.05
N SER A 110 0.92 3.73 6.03
CA SER A 110 1.25 4.75 5.03
C SER A 110 2.52 5.54 5.33
N LEU A 111 3.19 5.31 6.46
CA LEU A 111 4.36 6.11 6.87
C LEU A 111 5.50 6.05 5.84
N LEU A 112 5.87 4.85 5.38
CA LEU A 112 6.93 4.67 4.38
C LEU A 112 6.53 5.25 3.00
N PRO A 113 5.34 4.94 2.43
CA PRO A 113 4.85 5.62 1.22
C PRO A 113 4.84 7.15 1.32
N LEU A 114 4.41 7.69 2.46
CA LEU A 114 4.32 9.13 2.66
C LEU A 114 5.70 9.79 2.66
N ILE A 115 6.67 9.19 3.35
CA ILE A 115 8.07 9.66 3.34
C ILE A 115 8.60 9.70 1.90
N TYR A 116 8.37 8.63 1.14
CA TYR A 116 8.79 8.59 -0.27
C TYR A 116 8.09 9.66 -1.10
N LEU A 117 6.77 9.84 -0.97
CA LEU A 117 6.03 10.85 -1.74
C LEU A 117 6.52 12.28 -1.44
N ILE A 118 6.81 12.60 -0.18
CA ILE A 118 7.40 13.89 0.19
C ILE A 118 8.76 14.06 -0.47
N PHE A 119 9.62 13.04 -0.38
CA PHE A 119 10.95 13.06 -0.97
C PHE A 119 10.93 13.17 -2.49
N TYR A 120 10.04 12.43 -3.16
CA TYR A 120 9.80 12.52 -4.59
C TYR A 120 9.39 13.93 -5.01
N THR A 121 8.44 14.54 -4.31
CA THR A 121 7.95 15.88 -4.64
C THR A 121 9.02 16.95 -4.51
N ILE A 122 9.82 16.91 -3.44
CA ILE A 122 10.95 17.83 -3.26
C ILE A 122 11.94 17.66 -4.42
N THR A 123 12.30 16.42 -4.75
CA THR A 123 13.26 16.11 -5.81
C THR A 123 12.72 16.49 -7.20
N SER A 124 11.45 16.24 -7.46
CA SER A 124 10.74 16.57 -8.71
C SER A 124 10.68 18.09 -8.93
N ILE A 125 10.31 18.85 -7.90
CA ILE A 125 10.28 20.32 -7.96
C ILE A 125 11.67 20.86 -8.26
N ARG A 126 12.70 20.37 -7.56
CA ARG A 126 14.09 20.79 -7.78
C ARG A 126 14.54 20.47 -9.21
N PHE A 127 14.23 19.28 -9.72
CA PHE A 127 14.59 18.86 -11.06
C PHE A 127 13.94 19.76 -12.13
N GLN A 128 12.63 20.00 -12.02
CA GLN A 128 11.90 20.84 -12.96
C GLN A 128 12.42 22.30 -12.96
N LEU A 129 12.68 22.88 -11.79
CA LEU A 129 13.17 24.26 -11.71
C LEU A 129 14.62 24.42 -12.21
N VAL A 130 15.51 23.49 -11.86
CA VAL A 130 16.94 23.64 -12.15
C VAL A 130 17.31 23.13 -13.54
N HIS A 131 16.76 21.99 -13.96
CA HIS A 131 17.19 21.29 -15.18
C HIS A 131 16.31 21.67 -16.37
N GLU A 132 14.98 21.66 -16.19
CA GLU A 132 14.05 21.99 -17.27
C GLU A 132 13.67 23.47 -17.34
N LYS A 133 14.00 24.24 -16.30
CA LYS A 133 13.70 25.69 -16.19
C LYS A 133 12.22 26.00 -16.45
N VAL A 134 11.34 25.11 -15.98
CA VAL A 134 9.90 25.24 -16.25
C VAL A 134 9.31 26.41 -15.48
N ALA A 135 8.37 27.14 -16.09
CA ALA A 135 7.64 28.21 -15.41
C ALA A 135 6.82 27.67 -14.22
N ILE A 136 6.67 28.48 -13.17
CA ILE A 136 5.97 28.10 -11.92
C ILE A 136 4.56 27.57 -12.18
N TYR A 137 3.83 28.20 -13.10
CA TYR A 137 2.48 27.74 -13.49
C TYR A 137 2.48 26.31 -14.04
N GLN A 138 3.47 25.96 -14.87
CA GLN A 138 3.58 24.64 -15.45
C GLN A 138 4.06 23.61 -14.43
N LEU A 139 4.97 23.98 -13.53
CA LEU A 139 5.36 23.18 -12.37
C LEU A 139 4.13 22.78 -11.55
N VAL A 140 3.28 23.75 -11.17
CA VAL A 140 2.05 23.46 -10.40
C VAL A 140 1.13 22.51 -11.16
N ARG A 141 0.96 22.70 -12.49
CA ARG A 141 0.17 21.77 -13.32
C ARG A 141 0.74 20.36 -13.33
N LEU A 142 2.06 20.20 -13.41
CA LEU A 142 2.71 18.89 -13.42
C LEU A 142 2.52 18.18 -12.08
N GLN A 143 2.74 18.88 -10.96
CA GLN A 143 2.52 18.32 -9.62
C GLN A 143 1.04 17.99 -9.38
N LEU A 144 0.11 18.85 -9.79
CA LEU A 144 -1.32 18.55 -9.74
C LEU A 144 -1.68 17.33 -10.57
N GLY A 145 -1.10 17.17 -11.76
CA GLY A 145 -1.29 15.97 -12.59
C GLY A 145 -0.93 14.70 -11.84
N PHE A 146 0.26 14.67 -11.26
CA PHE A 146 0.72 13.53 -10.45
C PHE A 146 -0.20 13.21 -9.29
N TYR A 147 -0.53 14.20 -8.45
CA TYR A 147 -1.36 13.95 -7.28
C TYR A 147 -2.82 13.63 -7.61
N LEU A 148 -3.37 14.17 -8.71
CA LEU A 148 -4.69 13.81 -9.19
C LEU A 148 -4.72 12.38 -9.71
N GLY A 149 -3.72 11.95 -10.46
CA GLY A 149 -3.58 10.56 -10.91
C GLY A 149 -3.44 9.59 -9.76
N PHE A 150 -2.58 9.93 -8.80
CA PHE A 150 -2.40 9.16 -7.56
C PHE A 150 -3.71 9.02 -6.79
N SER A 151 -4.38 10.14 -6.50
CA SER A 151 -5.63 10.16 -5.72
C SER A 151 -6.75 9.41 -6.44
N PHE A 152 -6.87 9.57 -7.76
CA PHE A 152 -7.87 8.90 -8.59
C PHE A 152 -7.75 7.37 -8.45
N VAL A 153 -6.55 6.82 -8.61
CA VAL A 153 -6.32 5.37 -8.49
C VAL A 153 -6.53 4.87 -7.07
N ILE A 154 -6.10 5.62 -6.04
CA ILE A 154 -6.36 5.27 -4.63
C ILE A 154 -7.87 5.21 -4.34
N ILE A 155 -8.64 6.20 -4.80
CA ILE A 155 -10.09 6.25 -4.59
C ILE A 155 -10.79 5.07 -5.28
N ILE A 156 -10.43 4.78 -6.53
CA ILE A 156 -10.98 3.63 -7.27
C ILE A 156 -10.64 2.32 -6.57
N SER A 157 -9.39 2.17 -6.13
CA SER A 157 -8.93 0.98 -5.41
C SER A 157 -9.75 0.78 -4.13
N PHE A 158 -9.91 1.82 -3.32
CA PHE A 158 -10.75 1.71 -2.12
C PHE A 158 -12.22 1.47 -2.44
N ALA A 159 -12.79 2.11 -3.46
CA ALA A 159 -14.17 1.87 -3.89
C ALA A 159 -14.41 0.40 -4.27
N TYR A 160 -13.46 -0.21 -4.98
CA TYR A 160 -13.46 -1.65 -5.28
C TYR A 160 -13.42 -2.50 -4.00
N PHE A 161 -12.45 -2.25 -3.11
CA PHE A 161 -12.31 -2.99 -1.85
C PHE A 161 -13.50 -2.80 -0.89
N PHE A 162 -14.16 -1.64 -0.90
CA PHE A 162 -15.39 -1.39 -0.14
C PHE A 162 -16.57 -2.22 -0.63
N ARG A 163 -16.69 -2.43 -1.96
CA ARG A 163 -17.74 -3.27 -2.54
C ARG A 163 -17.49 -4.74 -2.19
N VAL A 164 -16.27 -5.22 -2.39
CA VAL A 164 -15.86 -6.60 -2.06
C VAL A 164 -15.98 -6.88 -0.56
N GLY A 165 -15.65 -5.92 0.30
CA GLY A 165 -15.71 -6.08 1.75
C GLY A 165 -17.12 -6.24 2.33
N ARG A 166 -18.17 -5.72 1.66
CA ARG A 166 -19.57 -5.85 2.11
C ARG A 166 -20.11 -7.28 1.98
N ASP A 167 -19.73 -7.99 0.93
CA ASP A 167 -20.21 -9.36 0.69
C ASP A 167 -19.53 -10.38 1.61
N LEU A 168 -18.27 -10.14 1.98
CA LEU A 168 -17.55 -11.00 2.92
C LEU A 168 -18.12 -10.97 4.34
N LEU A 169 -18.42 -9.80 4.88
CA LEU A 169 -18.91 -9.66 6.26
C LEU A 169 -20.28 -10.32 6.43
N LYS A 170 -21.16 -10.22 5.41
CA LYS A 170 -22.45 -10.92 5.37
C LYS A 170 -22.30 -12.44 5.27
N VAL A 171 -21.38 -12.95 4.45
CA VAL A 171 -21.15 -14.40 4.30
C VAL A 171 -20.47 -15.01 5.53
N VAL A 172 -19.62 -14.24 6.23
CA VAL A 172 -18.95 -14.68 7.46
C VAL A 172 -19.93 -14.68 8.63
N VAL A 173 -20.67 -13.59 8.86
CA VAL A 173 -21.68 -13.53 9.93
C VAL A 173 -22.83 -14.52 9.68
N GLY A 174 -23.27 -14.69 8.43
CA GLY A 174 -24.32 -15.65 8.05
C GLY A 174 -23.94 -17.12 8.21
N ARG A 175 -22.64 -17.47 8.31
CA ARG A 175 -22.16 -18.84 8.60
C ARG A 175 -21.73 -19.04 10.07
N ILE A 176 -21.68 -18.00 10.90
CA ILE A 176 -21.25 -18.03 12.31
C ILE A 176 -22.45 -18.10 13.28
N THR A 177 -23.64 -18.47 12.80
CA THR A 177 -24.82 -18.64 13.67
C THR A 177 -24.73 -19.82 14.64
N ASN A 178 -23.67 -20.63 14.64
CA ASN A 178 -23.47 -21.68 15.66
C ASN A 178 -21.99 -21.96 16.00
N PRO A 179 -21.39 -21.21 16.95
CA PRO A 179 -20.00 -21.39 17.38
C PRO A 179 -19.70 -22.79 17.98
N ALA A 180 -20.72 -23.52 18.43
CA ALA A 180 -20.57 -24.87 19.00
C ALA A 180 -20.19 -25.96 17.97
N ARG A 181 -20.55 -25.81 16.68
CA ARG A 181 -20.21 -26.81 15.63
C ARG A 181 -18.75 -26.75 15.20
N ILE A 182 -18.12 -25.57 15.29
CA ILE A 182 -16.74 -25.34 14.84
C ILE A 182 -15.74 -26.06 15.75
N ARG A 183 -16.08 -26.26 17.04
CA ARG A 183 -15.25 -26.96 18.03
C ARG A 183 -14.96 -28.42 17.68
N LYS A 184 -15.81 -29.07 16.85
CA LYS A 184 -15.70 -30.51 16.53
C LYS A 184 -15.05 -30.81 15.17
N LEU A 185 -14.88 -29.82 14.29
CA LEU A 185 -14.53 -30.05 12.88
C LEU A 185 -13.06 -29.75 12.52
N VAL A 186 -12.29 -29.15 13.41
CA VAL A 186 -10.88 -28.78 13.13
C VAL A 186 -9.99 -29.39 14.22
N PRO A 187 -9.15 -30.39 13.90
CA PRO A 187 -8.20 -30.95 14.85
C PRO A 187 -7.18 -29.88 15.27
N TYR A 188 -6.69 -30.00 16.49
CA TYR A 188 -5.63 -29.15 17.02
C TYR A 188 -4.31 -29.55 16.35
N ASP A 189 -3.89 -28.82 15.32
CA ASP A 189 -2.53 -28.91 14.81
C ASP A 189 -1.58 -28.21 15.79
N SER A 190 -0.66 -28.97 16.37
CA SER A 190 0.40 -28.53 17.29
C SER A 190 1.53 -27.74 16.60
N LEU A 191 1.31 -27.30 15.34
CA LEU A 191 2.21 -26.44 14.56
C LEU A 191 1.81 -24.96 14.67
N ASP A 192 1.07 -24.56 15.70
CA ASP A 192 0.87 -23.16 16.06
C ASP A 192 2.24 -22.57 16.48
N TYR A 193 3.01 -22.12 15.49
CA TYR A 193 4.15 -21.24 15.69
C TYR A 193 3.73 -20.11 16.63
N GLU A 194 4.55 -19.79 17.63
CA GLU A 194 4.39 -18.59 18.43
C GLU A 194 4.44 -17.36 17.50
N ILE A 195 3.28 -16.92 17.04
CA ILE A 195 3.17 -15.72 16.20
C ILE A 195 3.48 -14.54 17.12
N ASP A 196 4.70 -14.01 17.01
CA ASP A 196 5.09 -12.75 17.66
C ASP A 196 4.10 -11.64 17.26
N LEU A 197 3.20 -11.33 18.21
CA LEU A 197 2.11 -10.36 18.09
C LEU A 197 2.65 -8.94 18.23
N ILE A 198 2.16 -8.03 17.39
CA ILE A 198 2.50 -6.61 17.52
C ILE A 198 1.80 -6.05 18.77
N LYS A 199 2.60 -5.67 19.77
CA LYS A 199 2.14 -4.97 20.98
C LYS A 199 1.97 -3.48 20.70
N ALA A 200 0.90 -3.12 19.98
CA ALA A 200 0.49 -1.74 19.75
C ALA A 200 -0.69 -1.38 20.67
N ASP A 201 -0.62 -0.20 21.31
CA ASP A 201 -1.66 0.26 22.24
C ASP A 201 -2.66 1.20 21.53
N THR A 202 -2.21 1.91 20.49
CA THR A 202 -2.99 2.93 19.78
C THR A 202 -2.87 2.78 18.27
N TYR A 203 -3.92 3.17 17.55
CA TYR A 203 -3.96 3.18 16.08
C TYR A 203 -4.66 4.43 15.55
N LEU A 204 -4.34 4.77 14.29
CA LEU A 204 -4.97 5.86 13.55
C LEU A 204 -6.31 5.41 12.97
N THR A 205 -7.37 6.16 13.23
CA THR A 205 -8.71 5.90 12.67
C THR A 205 -8.90 6.57 11.30
N GLY A 206 -9.96 6.16 10.59
CA GLY A 206 -10.31 6.73 9.28
C GLY A 206 -10.65 8.23 9.28
N ARG A 207 -10.88 8.84 10.45
CA ARG A 207 -11.07 10.29 10.62
C ARG A 207 -9.80 10.99 11.13
N LEU A 208 -8.64 10.35 10.98
CA LEU A 208 -7.34 10.82 11.48
C LEU A 208 -7.25 11.01 13.01
N GLY A 209 -8.23 10.51 13.77
CA GLY A 209 -8.18 10.50 15.23
C GLY A 209 -7.36 9.32 15.77
N ILE A 210 -6.61 9.53 16.84
CA ILE A 210 -5.88 8.47 17.55
C ILE A 210 -6.85 7.74 18.48
N HIS A 211 -6.97 6.42 18.37
CA HIS A 211 -7.77 5.62 19.28
C HIS A 211 -6.91 4.56 19.94
N LYS A 212 -7.24 4.21 21.20
CA LYS A 212 -6.69 3.03 21.86
C LYS A 212 -7.39 1.79 21.33
N PHE A 213 -6.67 0.69 21.23
CA PHE A 213 -7.35 -0.60 21.14
C PHE A 213 -8.14 -0.78 22.43
N SER A 214 -9.44 -1.08 22.31
CA SER A 214 -10.21 -1.54 23.46
C SER A 214 -9.54 -2.83 23.96
N GLU A 215 -9.48 -3.04 25.28
CA GLU A 215 -9.03 -4.32 25.84
C GLU A 215 -9.94 -5.40 25.25
N LEU A 216 -9.47 -6.03 24.17
CA LEU A 216 -10.11 -7.20 23.61
C LEU A 216 -9.84 -8.29 24.64
N ASP A 217 -10.75 -8.42 25.60
CA ASP A 217 -10.87 -9.62 26.42
C ASP A 217 -10.71 -10.82 25.50
N HIS A 218 -9.58 -11.53 25.68
CA HIS A 218 -9.30 -12.88 25.24
C HIS A 218 -10.20 -13.43 24.11
N TYR A 219 -10.25 -12.81 22.94
CA TYR A 219 -10.86 -13.47 21.79
C TYR A 219 -9.97 -14.66 21.45
N HIS A 220 -10.55 -15.87 21.53
CA HIS A 220 -9.80 -17.11 21.30
C HIS A 220 -9.03 -17.03 19.96
N PRO A 221 -7.71 -17.33 19.94
CA PRO A 221 -6.86 -17.19 18.75
C PRO A 221 -7.39 -17.93 17.49
N ARG A 222 -8.30 -18.89 17.68
CA ARG A 222 -8.96 -19.66 16.62
C ARG A 222 -9.98 -18.86 15.79
N LEU A 223 -10.79 -18.01 16.42
CA LEU A 223 -11.84 -17.23 15.73
C LEU A 223 -11.22 -16.15 14.85
N LEU A 224 -10.14 -15.59 15.39
CA LEU A 224 -9.25 -14.65 14.76
C LEU A 224 -8.51 -15.27 13.57
N ASN A 225 -7.85 -16.41 13.73
CA ASN A 225 -7.15 -17.11 12.64
C ASN A 225 -8.10 -17.54 11.51
N THR A 226 -9.36 -17.85 11.79
CA THR A 226 -10.34 -18.28 10.76
C THR A 226 -10.80 -17.11 9.87
N VAL A 227 -11.03 -15.93 10.44
CA VAL A 227 -11.37 -14.71 9.67
C VAL A 227 -10.16 -14.25 8.85
N LEU A 228 -8.96 -14.32 9.46
CA LEU A 228 -7.69 -13.92 8.86
C LEU A 228 -7.27 -14.82 7.68
N ARG A 229 -7.38 -16.14 7.80
CA ARG A 229 -7.02 -17.11 6.74
C ARG A 229 -7.92 -17.05 5.50
N LYS A 230 -9.09 -16.39 5.58
CA LYS A 230 -9.96 -16.14 4.43
C LYS A 230 -9.68 -14.79 3.74
N HIS A 231 -9.05 -13.84 4.44
CA HIS A 231 -8.60 -12.58 3.84
C HIS A 231 -7.46 -12.78 2.84
N SER A 232 -6.57 -13.75 3.06
CA SER A 232 -5.49 -14.09 2.11
C SER A 232 -6.01 -14.49 0.74
N ARG A 233 -7.15 -15.20 0.66
CA ARG A 233 -7.74 -15.65 -0.62
C ARG A 233 -8.24 -14.51 -1.50
N ASN A 234 -8.79 -13.44 -0.92
CA ASN A 234 -9.23 -12.26 -1.68
C ASN A 234 -8.04 -11.41 -2.14
N ALA A 235 -6.97 -11.42 -1.36
CA ALA A 235 -5.76 -10.71 -1.70
C ALA A 235 -5.03 -11.41 -2.87
N THR A 236 -5.03 -12.75 -2.90
CA THR A 236 -4.63 -13.53 -4.08
C THR A 236 -5.45 -13.18 -5.32
N THR A 237 -6.77 -12.99 -5.19
CA THR A 237 -7.62 -12.57 -6.33
C THR A 237 -7.28 -11.16 -6.83
N ALA A 238 -6.95 -10.23 -5.93
CA ALA A 238 -6.53 -8.89 -6.29
C ALA A 238 -5.16 -8.89 -6.99
N THR A 239 -4.21 -9.73 -6.54
CA THR A 239 -2.92 -9.92 -7.20
C THR A 239 -3.07 -10.51 -8.59
N ILE A 240 -3.93 -11.53 -8.76
CA ILE A 240 -4.23 -12.11 -10.09
C ILE A 240 -4.84 -11.04 -11.00
N PHE A 241 -5.76 -10.21 -10.50
CA PHE A 241 -6.34 -9.12 -11.28
C PHE A 241 -5.31 -8.06 -11.70
N ALA A 242 -4.37 -7.69 -10.81
CA ALA A 242 -3.29 -6.76 -11.11
C ALA A 242 -2.34 -7.30 -12.20
N ILE A 243 -1.95 -8.57 -12.12
CA ILE A 243 -1.14 -9.25 -13.13
C ILE A 243 -1.87 -9.30 -14.48
N LEU A 244 -3.18 -9.56 -14.48
CA LEU A 244 -3.99 -9.61 -15.69
C LEU A 244 -4.12 -8.21 -16.33
N LEU A 245 -4.26 -7.16 -15.53
CA LEU A 245 -4.24 -5.77 -16.01
C LEU A 245 -2.89 -5.39 -16.62
N LEU A 246 -1.78 -5.79 -15.99
CA LEU A 246 -0.42 -5.62 -16.50
C LEU A 246 -0.20 -6.30 -17.86
N LEU A 247 -0.65 -7.55 -17.98
CA LEU A 247 -0.58 -8.30 -19.23
C LEU A 247 -1.41 -7.64 -20.33
N LEU A 248 -2.62 -7.17 -20.02
CA LEU A 248 -3.45 -6.45 -20.98
C LEU A 248 -2.79 -5.14 -21.44
N LEU A 249 -2.23 -4.34 -20.53
CA LEU A 249 -1.50 -3.12 -20.88
C LEU A 249 -0.27 -3.41 -21.74
N GLY A 250 0.43 -4.52 -21.48
CA GLY A 250 1.57 -4.97 -22.29
C GLY A 250 1.16 -5.42 -23.70
N LEU A 251 0.06 -6.17 -23.82
CA LEU A 251 -0.44 -6.68 -25.11
C LEU A 251 -0.90 -5.57 -26.06
N PHE A 252 -1.42 -4.45 -25.52
CA PHE A 252 -1.90 -3.32 -26.34
C PHE A 252 -0.89 -2.17 -26.51
N SER A 253 0.40 -2.42 -26.23
CA SER A 253 1.50 -1.45 -26.35
C SER A 253 1.68 -0.86 -27.76
N GLU A 254 1.24 -1.60 -28.78
CA GLU A 254 1.20 -1.20 -30.20
C GLU A 254 0.38 0.10 -30.39
N HIS A 255 -0.71 0.29 -29.64
CA HIS A 255 -1.55 1.47 -29.73
C HIS A 255 -0.96 2.65 -28.94
N PRO A 256 -0.64 3.79 -29.59
CA PRO A 256 0.01 4.93 -28.93
C PRO A 256 -0.73 5.46 -27.69
N GLN A 257 -2.07 5.36 -27.70
CA GLN A 257 -2.93 5.83 -26.61
C GLN A 257 -2.93 4.91 -25.37
N LEU A 258 -2.48 3.66 -25.53
CA LEU A 258 -2.40 2.66 -24.45
C LEU A 258 -0.98 2.52 -23.91
N ARG A 259 -0.01 3.23 -24.50
CA ARG A 259 1.34 3.35 -23.96
C ARG A 259 1.29 4.09 -22.62
N VAL A 260 2.13 3.68 -21.69
CA VAL A 260 2.33 4.39 -20.41
C VAL A 260 3.76 4.91 -20.34
N PRO A 261 4.04 5.98 -19.58
CA PRO A 261 5.41 6.44 -19.38
C PRO A 261 6.32 5.30 -18.90
N ALA A 262 7.60 5.32 -19.30
CA ALA A 262 8.52 4.24 -18.96
C ALA A 262 8.65 4.04 -17.43
N ALA A 263 8.70 5.12 -16.65
CA ALA A 263 8.70 5.06 -15.19
C ALA A 263 7.39 4.47 -14.62
N ALA A 264 6.25 4.69 -15.27
CA ALA A 264 4.99 4.06 -14.89
C ALA A 264 5.05 2.55 -15.11
N SER A 265 5.60 2.10 -16.24
CA SER A 265 5.80 0.66 -16.51
C SER A 265 6.70 0.00 -15.46
N PHE A 266 7.79 0.68 -15.09
CA PHE A 266 8.69 0.21 -14.02
C PHE A 266 7.94 0.06 -12.71
N LEU A 267 7.19 1.09 -12.28
CA LEU A 267 6.41 1.04 -11.04
C LEU A 267 5.38 -0.10 -11.05
N LEU A 268 4.71 -0.32 -12.18
CA LEU A 268 3.74 -1.39 -12.31
C LEU A 268 4.40 -2.78 -12.29
N LEU A 269 5.60 -2.94 -12.84
CA LEU A 269 6.35 -4.21 -12.79
C LEU A 269 6.73 -4.61 -11.36
N PHE A 270 7.07 -3.63 -10.51
CA PHE A 270 7.46 -3.86 -9.12
C PHE A 270 6.30 -3.79 -8.12
N ALA A 271 5.06 -3.61 -8.61
CA ALA A 271 3.84 -3.61 -7.81
C ALA A 271 3.31 -5.05 -7.63
#